data_AF-A0A0V0QYP5-F1
#
_entry.id   AF-A0A0V0QYP5-F1
#
_cell.length_a   1.000
_cell.length_b   1.000
_cell.length_c   1.000
_cell.angle_alpha   90.00
_cell.angle_beta   90.00
_cell.angle_gamma   90.00
#
_symmetry.space_group_name_H-M   'P 1'
#
loop_
_entity.id
_entity.type
_entity.pdbx_description
1 polymer ?
#
loop_
_entity_poly.entity_id
_entity_poly.type
_entity_poly.pdbx_seq_one_letter_code
_entity_poly.pdbx_strand_id
1 'polypeptide(L)'
;MDDFFQQEEQQQEHQEQQYDQEQQGEDNYFENQQQEGEDHENHENQDNQDNFENYQQPQSGNSQQQYQEQNQEYNWEGGQNQQEQQPAQQLTPEEQDREERKRKLREAEEQRTQQIIQRQEEERTQKQERRQKAQEELQQWKEQREQGIERRRQANREEEQAMQEGKQNQQYKSSFDKVSQNIALKASEYPGRTDVTRMREAIVNKKKDEEHHN
;
A
#
# COMPACT_ATOMS: atom_id res chain seq x y z
N MET A 1 -31.11 9.49 -44.08
CA MET A 1 -30.84 8.29 -43.26
C MET A 1 -29.48 8.38 -42.57
N ASP A 2 -28.61 9.30 -42.98
CA ASP A 2 -27.28 9.50 -42.37
C ASP A 2 -27.31 10.22 -41.01
N ASP A 3 -28.35 11.01 -40.70
CA ASP A 3 -28.45 11.73 -39.41
C ASP A 3 -28.69 10.82 -38.19
N PHE A 4 -29.15 9.58 -38.39
CA PHE A 4 -29.46 8.68 -37.28
C PHE A 4 -28.21 7.97 -36.75
N PHE A 5 -27.26 7.64 -37.64
CA PHE A 5 -25.98 7.01 -37.26
C PHE A 5 -25.07 7.99 -36.52
N GLN A 6 -25.10 9.28 -36.88
CA GLN A 6 -24.29 10.31 -36.25
C GLN A 6 -24.75 10.63 -34.82
N GLN A 7 -26.02 10.38 -34.51
CA GLN A 7 -26.56 10.56 -33.16
C GLN A 7 -26.20 9.40 -32.22
N GLU A 8 -26.02 8.19 -32.76
CA GLU A 8 -25.67 7.00 -31.96
C GLU A 8 -24.17 7.00 -31.60
N GLU A 9 -23.32 7.48 -32.51
CA GLU A 9 -21.87 7.63 -32.28
C GLU A 9 -21.57 8.69 -31.20
N GLN A 10 -22.27 9.82 -31.22
CA GLN A 10 -22.15 10.84 -30.15
C GLN A 10 -22.67 10.36 -28.78
N GLN A 11 -23.60 9.40 -28.77
CA GLN A 11 -24.13 8.86 -27.51
C GLN A 11 -23.19 7.83 -26.88
N GLN A 12 -22.39 7.11 -27.69
CA GLN A 12 -21.32 6.23 -27.19
C GLN A 12 -20.14 7.02 -26.64
N GLU A 13 -19.67 8.08 -27.32
CA GLU A 13 -18.57 8.91 -26.82
C GLU A 13 -18.88 9.58 -25.47
N HIS A 14 -20.15 9.96 -25.24
CA HIS A 14 -20.55 10.56 -23.97
C HIS A 14 -20.59 9.54 -22.80
N GLN A 15 -20.79 8.25 -23.11
CA GLN A 15 -20.81 7.20 -22.09
C GLN A 15 -19.39 6.77 -21.69
N GLU A 16 -18.42 6.78 -22.62
CA GLU A 16 -17.01 6.53 -22.30
C GLU A 16 -16.39 7.67 -21.47
N GLN A 17 -16.72 8.94 -21.76
CA GLN A 17 -16.20 10.07 -20.97
C GLN A 17 -16.71 10.09 -19.51
N GLN A 18 -17.90 9.57 -19.23
CA GLN A 18 -18.38 9.44 -17.86
C GLN A 18 -17.64 8.35 -17.07
N TYR A 19 -17.25 7.25 -17.72
CA TYR A 19 -16.52 6.15 -17.06
C TYR A 19 -15.09 6.55 -16.69
N ASP A 20 -14.41 7.36 -17.51
CA ASP A 20 -13.06 7.83 -17.21
C ASP A 20 -13.04 8.89 -16.08
N GLN A 21 -14.12 9.66 -15.91
CA GLN A 21 -14.20 10.67 -14.84
C GLN A 21 -14.48 10.04 -13.46
N GLU A 22 -15.16 8.89 -13.39
CA GLU A 22 -15.37 8.17 -12.12
C GLU A 22 -14.12 7.43 -11.64
N GLN A 23 -13.28 6.88 -12.53
CA GLN A 23 -12.03 6.22 -12.10
C GLN A 23 -10.99 7.19 -11.51
N GLN A 24 -10.99 8.47 -11.91
CA GLN A 24 -10.08 9.47 -11.33
C GLN A 24 -10.57 10.03 -9.96
N GLY A 25 -11.82 9.78 -9.60
CA GLY A 25 -12.39 10.20 -8.31
C GLY A 25 -12.04 9.27 -7.15
N GLU A 26 -11.85 7.97 -7.41
CA GLU A 26 -11.59 6.98 -6.36
C GLU A 26 -10.12 6.93 -5.92
N ASP A 27 -9.19 7.28 -6.80
CA ASP A 27 -7.75 7.32 -6.46
C ASP A 27 -7.40 8.49 -5.51
N ASN A 28 -8.22 9.55 -5.45
CA ASN A 28 -8.01 10.70 -4.57
C ASN A 28 -8.52 10.50 -3.13
N TYR A 29 -9.25 9.43 -2.83
CA TYR A 29 -9.81 9.23 -1.49
C TYR A 29 -8.80 8.61 -0.50
N PHE A 30 -7.71 8.03 -0.99
CA PHE A 30 -6.67 7.43 -0.14
C PHE A 30 -5.49 8.37 0.15
N GLU A 31 -5.31 9.44 -0.62
CA GLU A 31 -4.16 10.34 -0.50
C GLU A 31 -4.37 11.50 0.51
N ASN A 32 -5.59 11.69 1.00
CA ASN A 32 -5.93 12.86 1.85
C ASN A 32 -6.14 12.56 3.35
N GLN A 33 -5.65 11.42 3.85
CA GLN A 33 -5.73 11.08 5.29
C GLN A 33 -4.37 11.09 6.01
N GLN A 34 -3.32 11.70 5.43
CA GLN A 34 -1.98 11.68 6.01
C GLN A 34 -1.39 13.03 6.44
N GLN A 35 -2.20 14.09 6.57
CA GLN A 35 -1.76 15.35 7.15
C GLN A 35 -2.85 15.95 8.03
N GLU A 36 -2.83 15.60 9.32
CA GLU A 36 -3.09 16.52 10.45
C GLU A 36 -2.94 15.71 11.75
N GLY A 37 -1.82 15.93 12.45
CA GLY A 37 -1.50 15.23 13.69
C GLY A 37 -0.09 15.54 14.18
N GLU A 38 0.29 16.81 14.19
CA GLU A 38 1.37 17.28 15.06
C GLU A 38 0.83 17.49 16.49
N ASP A 39 1.70 17.19 17.45
CA ASP A 39 1.63 17.50 18.87
C ASP A 39 0.73 16.63 19.77
N HIS A 40 1.18 15.39 20.02
CA HIS A 40 0.97 14.80 21.34
C HIS A 40 2.27 14.32 21.99
N GLU A 41 2.42 14.83 23.21
CA GLU A 41 3.55 14.73 24.12
C GLU A 41 3.95 13.30 24.45
N ASN A 42 5.26 13.15 24.68
CA ASN A 42 5.92 12.08 25.42
C ASN A 42 5.03 11.43 26.49
N HIS A 43 4.78 10.13 26.33
CA HIS A 43 4.61 9.22 27.47
C HIS A 43 5.59 8.06 27.32
N GLU A 44 6.58 8.06 28.21
CA GLU A 44 7.28 6.86 28.65
C GLU A 44 6.26 5.86 29.18
N ASN A 45 6.28 4.63 28.66
CA ASN A 45 6.08 3.39 29.40
C ASN A 45 6.34 2.22 28.44
N GLN A 46 7.45 1.51 28.65
CA GLN A 46 7.51 0.25 29.41
C GLN A 46 7.01 -0.95 28.59
N ASP A 47 7.99 -1.77 28.20
CA ASP A 47 7.93 -3.23 28.12
C ASP A 47 6.56 -3.85 27.82
N ASN A 48 6.28 -4.01 26.52
CA ASN A 48 5.42 -5.08 26.03
C ASN A 48 6.25 -5.99 25.12
N GLN A 49 7.19 -6.72 25.74
CA GLN A 49 7.50 -8.07 25.32
C GLN A 49 6.38 -8.94 25.86
N ASP A 50 5.40 -9.27 25.02
CA ASP A 50 4.51 -10.43 25.11
C ASP A 50 3.28 -10.10 24.26
N ASN A 51 3.26 -10.62 23.04
CA ASN A 51 2.21 -11.50 22.55
C ASN A 51 2.27 -11.55 21.02
N PHE A 52 3.29 -12.24 20.49
CA PHE A 52 3.37 -12.62 19.08
C PHE A 52 2.62 -13.95 18.85
N GLU A 53 1.57 -14.22 19.64
CA GLU A 53 0.66 -15.32 19.35
C GLU A 53 -0.41 -14.86 18.35
N ASN A 54 -0.32 -15.48 17.18
CA ASN A 54 -1.51 -15.94 16.49
C ASN A 54 -2.37 -14.87 15.80
N TYR A 55 -1.74 -14.03 14.96
CA TYR A 55 -2.42 -13.67 13.72
C TYR A 55 -2.39 -14.89 12.81
N GLN A 56 -3.31 -15.82 13.08
CA GLN A 56 -3.87 -16.65 12.01
C GLN A 56 -4.17 -15.69 10.87
N GLN A 57 -3.40 -15.83 9.78
CA GLN A 57 -3.88 -15.47 8.46
C GLN A 57 -5.36 -15.83 8.44
N PRO A 58 -6.29 -14.90 8.19
CA PRO A 58 -7.49 -15.36 7.54
C PRO A 58 -6.93 -16.02 6.28
N GLN A 59 -7.00 -17.35 6.22
CA GLN A 59 -7.15 -18.01 4.95
C GLN A 59 -8.33 -17.26 4.35
N SER A 60 -8.01 -16.26 3.52
CA SER A 60 -8.94 -15.67 2.59
C SER A 60 -9.36 -16.87 1.79
N GLY A 61 -10.43 -17.49 2.28
CA GLY A 61 -11.08 -18.61 1.68
C GLY A 61 -11.14 -18.24 0.23
N ASN A 62 -10.61 -19.14 -0.57
CA ASN A 62 -10.71 -19.10 -1.99
C ASN A 62 -12.21 -19.19 -2.31
N SER A 63 -12.96 -18.12 -2.06
CA SER A 63 -14.22 -17.81 -2.70
C SER A 63 -13.86 -17.25 -4.08
N GLN A 64 -13.10 -18.05 -4.84
CA GLN A 64 -13.64 -18.47 -6.12
C GLN A 64 -15.06 -18.98 -5.82
N GLN A 65 -16.00 -18.04 -5.78
CA GLN A 65 -17.28 -18.26 -6.41
C GLN A 65 -16.92 -18.69 -7.83
N GLN A 66 -16.72 -19.99 -7.94
CA GLN A 66 -16.95 -20.75 -9.13
C GLN A 66 -18.38 -20.37 -9.50
N TYR A 67 -18.53 -19.31 -10.29
CA TYR A 67 -19.55 -19.25 -11.30
C TYR A 67 -19.26 -20.47 -12.19
N GLN A 68 -19.64 -21.65 -11.68
CA GLN A 68 -20.28 -22.63 -12.53
C GLN A 68 -21.47 -21.85 -13.06
N GLU A 69 -21.26 -21.24 -14.21
CA GLU A 69 -22.31 -21.15 -15.21
C GLU A 69 -22.94 -22.53 -15.19
N GLN A 70 -24.07 -22.58 -14.50
CA GLN A 70 -25.08 -23.58 -14.69
C GLN A 70 -25.51 -23.33 -16.13
N ASN A 71 -24.70 -23.83 -17.07
CA ASN A 71 -25.14 -24.31 -18.35
C ASN A 71 -26.16 -25.38 -17.97
N GLN A 72 -27.39 -24.93 -17.70
CA GLN A 72 -28.55 -25.69 -18.03
C GLN A 72 -28.45 -25.85 -19.53
N GLU A 73 -27.70 -26.89 -19.90
CA GLU A 73 -27.80 -27.60 -21.13
C GLU A 73 -29.29 -27.91 -21.22
N TYR A 74 -30.03 -26.99 -21.84
CA TYR A 74 -31.35 -27.25 -22.36
C TYR A 74 -31.12 -28.40 -23.33
N ASN A 75 -31.23 -29.60 -22.79
CA ASN A 75 -31.43 -30.83 -23.49
C ASN A 75 -32.80 -30.69 -24.16
N TRP A 76 -32.83 -29.89 -25.24
CA TRP A 76 -33.84 -30.00 -26.26
C TRP A 76 -33.64 -31.40 -26.81
N GLU A 77 -34.38 -32.34 -26.22
CA GLU A 77 -34.60 -33.67 -26.75
C GLU A 77 -34.76 -33.53 -28.26
N GLY A 78 -33.72 -33.99 -28.96
CA GLY A 78 -33.77 -34.23 -30.39
C GLY A 78 -34.81 -35.30 -30.62
N GLY A 79 -36.07 -34.87 -30.74
CA GLY A 79 -37.10 -35.62 -31.43
C GLY A 79 -36.55 -35.92 -32.81
N GLN A 80 -36.14 -37.17 -33.01
CA GLN A 80 -35.82 -37.73 -34.31
C GLN A 80 -37.08 -37.69 -35.18
N ASN A 81 -37.37 -36.53 -35.76
CA ASN A 81 -38.20 -36.46 -36.94
C ASN A 81 -37.36 -37.04 -38.08
N GLN A 82 -37.72 -38.25 -38.49
CA GLN A 82 -37.35 -38.80 -39.79
C GLN A 82 -37.84 -37.82 -40.85
N GLN A 83 -36.95 -36.93 -41.28
CA GLN A 83 -37.21 -36.08 -42.42
C GLN A 83 -36.86 -36.89 -43.66
N GLU A 84 -37.91 -37.36 -44.33
CA GLU A 84 -37.85 -37.82 -45.70
C GLU A 84 -37.11 -36.78 -46.54
N GLN A 85 -36.05 -37.20 -47.23
CA GLN A 85 -35.29 -36.37 -48.15
C GLN A 85 -36.20 -36.00 -49.33
N GLN A 86 -36.90 -34.87 -49.22
CA GLN A 86 -37.50 -34.23 -50.36
C GLN A 86 -36.39 -33.51 -51.17
N PRO A 87 -36.47 -33.54 -52.52
CA PRO A 87 -35.49 -32.89 -53.38
C PRO A 87 -35.45 -31.38 -53.08
N ALA A 88 -34.25 -30.81 -53.06
CA ALA A 88 -34.00 -29.40 -52.75
C ALA A 88 -34.94 -28.47 -53.54
N GLN A 89 -36.01 -28.03 -52.88
CA GLN A 89 -36.89 -26.99 -53.41
C GLN A 89 -36.15 -25.66 -53.26
N GLN A 90 -36.11 -24.88 -54.34
CA GLN A 90 -35.55 -23.54 -54.32
C GLN A 90 -36.34 -22.71 -53.29
N LEU A 91 -35.63 -22.24 -52.25
CA LEU A 91 -36.19 -21.38 -51.20
C LEU A 91 -36.95 -20.23 -51.84
N THR A 92 -38.16 -19.98 -51.34
CA THR A 92 -38.92 -18.80 -51.75
C THR A 92 -38.16 -17.53 -51.35
N PRO A 93 -38.30 -16.41 -52.08
CA PRO A 93 -37.61 -15.16 -51.74
C PRO A 93 -37.84 -14.69 -50.30
N GLU A 94 -39.00 -15.02 -49.71
CA GLU A 94 -39.34 -14.70 -48.33
C GLU A 94 -38.56 -15.55 -47.31
N GLU A 95 -38.27 -16.82 -47.64
CA GLU A 95 -37.43 -17.69 -46.82
C GLU A 95 -35.95 -17.28 -46.87
N GLN A 96 -35.47 -16.82 -48.03
CA GLN A 96 -34.12 -16.27 -48.18
C GLN A 96 -33.91 -15.02 -47.30
N ASP A 97 -34.88 -14.10 -47.27
CA ASP A 97 -34.84 -12.91 -46.41
C ASP A 97 -34.92 -13.28 -44.91
N ARG A 98 -35.63 -14.36 -44.57
CA ARG A 98 -35.68 -14.88 -43.19
C ARG A 98 -34.34 -15.49 -42.76
N GLU A 99 -33.66 -16.21 -43.64
CA GLU A 99 -32.33 -16.76 -43.39
C GLU A 99 -31.26 -15.67 -43.27
N GLU A 100 -31.32 -14.64 -44.13
CA GLU A 100 -30.40 -13.51 -44.07
C GLU A 100 -30.53 -12.75 -42.74
N ARG A 101 -31.76 -12.50 -42.27
CA ARG A 101 -32.00 -11.89 -40.95
C ARG A 101 -31.45 -12.74 -39.81
N LYS A 102 -31.62 -14.06 -39.85
CA LYS A 102 -31.04 -14.98 -38.86
C LYS A 102 -29.51 -14.99 -38.90
N ARG A 103 -28.90 -14.83 -40.08
CA ARG A 103 -27.45 -14.75 -40.22
C ARG A 103 -26.91 -13.45 -39.61
N LYS A 104 -27.50 -12.31 -39.94
CA LYS A 104 -27.14 -11.01 -39.36
C LYS A 104 -27.29 -10.98 -37.84
N LEU A 105 -28.34 -11.59 -37.31
CA LEU A 105 -28.54 -11.68 -35.86
C LEU A 105 -27.43 -12.50 -35.19
N ARG A 106 -27.05 -13.65 -35.77
CA ARG A 106 -25.93 -14.47 -35.27
C ARG A 106 -24.61 -13.71 -35.33
N GLU A 107 -24.31 -13.05 -36.44
CA GLU A 107 -23.10 -12.23 -36.59
C GLU A 107 -23.04 -11.12 -35.52
N ALA A 108 -24.17 -10.45 -35.22
CA ALA A 108 -24.24 -9.43 -34.17
C ALA A 108 -24.07 -9.99 -32.75
N GLU A 109 -24.65 -11.17 -32.47
CA GLU A 109 -24.48 -11.87 -31.19
C GLU A 109 -23.03 -12.33 -30.98
N GLU A 110 -22.39 -12.85 -32.03
CA GLU A 110 -20.99 -13.26 -32.01
C GLU A 110 -20.07 -12.07 -31.75
N GLN A 111 -20.29 -10.93 -32.43
CA GLN A 111 -19.52 -9.70 -32.20
C GLN A 111 -19.68 -9.18 -30.77
N ARG A 112 -20.92 -9.15 -30.26
CA ARG A 112 -21.16 -8.74 -28.87
C ARG A 112 -20.46 -9.66 -27.87
N THR A 113 -20.48 -10.96 -28.13
CA THR A 113 -19.80 -11.95 -27.27
C THR A 113 -18.29 -11.74 -27.29
N GLN A 114 -17.70 -11.50 -28.46
CA GLN A 114 -16.27 -11.21 -28.58
C GLN A 114 -15.87 -9.93 -27.83
N GLN A 115 -16.68 -8.87 -27.90
CA GLN A 115 -16.42 -7.64 -27.15
C GLN A 115 -16.47 -7.87 -25.63
N ILE A 116 -17.42 -8.69 -25.14
CA ILE A 116 -17.50 -9.04 -23.72
C ILE A 116 -16.25 -9.81 -23.28
N ILE A 117 -15.80 -10.78 -24.07
CA ILE A 117 -14.59 -11.56 -23.77
C ILE A 117 -13.36 -10.64 -23.70
N GLN A 118 -13.19 -9.75 -24.69
CA GLN A 118 -12.08 -8.79 -24.70
C GLN A 118 -12.07 -7.91 -23.46
N ARG A 119 -13.22 -7.33 -23.08
CA ARG A 119 -13.34 -6.50 -21.86
C ARG A 119 -13.00 -7.28 -20.59
N GLN A 120 -13.42 -8.55 -20.49
CA GLN A 120 -13.08 -9.40 -19.35
C GLN A 120 -11.58 -9.73 -19.29
N GLU A 121 -10.94 -9.97 -20.43
CA GLU A 121 -9.50 -10.21 -20.50
C GLU A 121 -8.70 -8.95 -20.13
N GLU A 122 -9.12 -7.78 -20.59
CA GLU A 122 -8.53 -6.49 -20.23
C GLU A 122 -8.66 -6.21 -18.72
N GLU A 123 -9.86 -6.36 -18.15
CA GLU A 123 -10.08 -6.17 -16.71
C GLU A 123 -9.20 -7.12 -15.89
N ARG A 124 -9.12 -8.39 -16.29
CA ARG A 124 -8.28 -9.39 -15.63
C ARG A 124 -6.81 -9.00 -15.66
N THR A 125 -6.35 -8.50 -16.81
CA THR A 125 -4.95 -8.07 -17.01
C THR A 125 -4.63 -6.86 -16.14
N GLN A 126 -5.46 -5.82 -16.19
CA GLN A 126 -5.31 -4.63 -15.35
C GLN A 126 -5.32 -4.97 -13.86
N LYS A 127 -6.21 -5.88 -13.43
CA LYS A 127 -6.26 -6.34 -12.03
C LYS A 127 -4.99 -7.08 -11.62
N GLN A 128 -4.41 -7.86 -12.52
CA GLN A 128 -3.14 -8.54 -12.28
C GLN A 128 -1.98 -7.55 -12.18
N GLU A 129 -1.92 -6.58 -13.09
CA GLU A 129 -0.90 -5.52 -13.07
C GLU A 129 -0.97 -4.67 -11.81
N ARG A 130 -2.17 -4.23 -11.40
CA ARG A 130 -2.37 -3.49 -10.14
C ARG A 130 -1.89 -4.30 -8.93
N ARG A 131 -2.15 -5.61 -8.90
CA ARG A 131 -1.66 -6.50 -7.83
C ARG A 131 -0.15 -6.65 -7.83
N GLN A 132 0.47 -6.78 -8.99
CA GLN A 132 1.93 -6.87 -9.11
C GLN A 132 2.59 -5.58 -8.63
N LYS A 133 2.09 -4.42 -9.10
CA LYS A 133 2.59 -3.11 -8.67
C LYS A 133 2.47 -2.90 -7.16
N ALA A 134 1.31 -3.24 -6.57
CA ALA A 134 1.13 -3.16 -5.12
C ALA A 134 2.11 -4.07 -4.35
N GLN A 135 2.42 -5.25 -4.87
CA GLN A 135 3.42 -6.14 -4.27
C GLN A 135 4.83 -5.56 -4.35
N GLU A 136 5.20 -4.97 -5.50
CA GLU A 136 6.49 -4.30 -5.69
C GLU A 136 6.65 -3.11 -4.73
N GLU A 137 5.63 -2.25 -4.61
CA GLU A 137 5.64 -1.11 -3.68
C GLU A 137 5.76 -1.57 -2.22
N LEU A 138 5.03 -2.62 -1.84
CA LEU A 138 5.13 -3.19 -0.50
C LEU A 138 6.53 -3.74 -0.21
N GLN A 139 7.15 -4.39 -1.20
CA GLN A 139 8.50 -4.91 -1.07
C GLN A 139 9.53 -3.77 -0.95
N GLN A 140 9.44 -2.75 -1.79
CA GLN A 140 10.30 -1.57 -1.72
C GLN A 140 10.17 -0.86 -0.36
N TRP A 141 8.95 -0.70 0.15
CA TRP A 141 8.72 -0.10 1.47
C TRP A 141 9.38 -0.90 2.59
N LYS A 142 9.28 -2.24 2.55
CA LYS A 142 9.94 -3.11 3.53
C LYS A 142 11.47 -2.96 3.49
N GLU A 143 12.05 -2.95 2.29
CA GLU A 143 13.50 -2.79 2.11
C GLU A 143 13.98 -1.42 2.60
N GLN A 144 13.28 -0.33 2.26
CA GLN A 144 13.59 1.01 2.74
C GLN A 144 13.52 1.08 4.27
N ARG A 145 12.48 0.48 4.86
CA ARG A 145 12.31 0.42 6.31
C ARG A 145 13.45 -0.36 6.98
N GLU A 146 13.83 -1.51 6.44
CA GLU A 146 14.92 -2.33 6.97
C GLU A 146 16.27 -1.61 6.86
N GLN A 147 16.56 -0.97 5.72
CA GLN A 147 17.74 -0.14 5.56
C GLN A 147 17.76 1.03 6.56
N GLY A 148 16.62 1.67 6.79
CA GLY A 148 16.50 2.75 7.79
C GLY A 148 16.70 2.27 9.23
N ILE A 149 16.28 1.04 9.55
CA ILE A 149 16.57 0.41 10.85
C ILE A 149 18.06 0.10 10.97
N GLU A 150 18.69 -0.48 9.95
CA GLU A 150 20.10 -0.87 10.02
C GLU A 150 21.01 0.37 10.11
N ARG A 151 20.72 1.43 9.35
CA ARG A 151 21.44 2.71 9.47
C ARG A 151 21.35 3.29 10.88
N ARG A 152 20.17 3.27 11.51
CA ARG A 152 19.98 3.72 12.90
C ARG A 152 20.75 2.84 13.88
N ARG A 153 20.72 1.52 13.71
CA ARG A 153 21.50 0.59 14.53
C ARG A 153 23.01 0.81 14.39
N GLN A 154 23.48 1.12 13.19
CA GLN A 154 24.88 1.45 12.97
C GLN A 154 25.25 2.78 13.63
N ALA A 155 24.47 3.84 13.41
CA ALA A 155 24.70 5.14 14.03
C ALA A 155 24.72 5.06 15.56
N ASN A 156 23.78 4.33 16.16
CA ASN A 156 23.75 4.13 17.61
C ASN A 156 24.98 3.36 18.12
N ARG A 157 25.45 2.35 17.38
CA ARG A 157 26.69 1.62 17.72
C ARG A 157 27.92 2.52 17.64
N GLU A 158 28.01 3.36 16.60
CA GLU A 158 29.10 4.32 16.43
C GLU A 158 29.07 5.39 17.54
N GLU A 159 27.90 5.89 17.91
CA GLU A 159 27.73 6.83 19.03
C GLU A 159 28.12 6.20 20.37
N GLU A 160 27.71 4.95 20.61
CA GLU A 160 28.08 4.22 21.82
C GLU A 160 29.60 4.01 21.89
N GLN A 161 30.23 3.61 20.77
CA GLN A 161 31.69 3.47 20.69
C GLN A 161 32.40 4.80 20.95
N ALA A 162 31.97 5.89 20.31
CA ALA A 162 32.54 7.22 20.53
C ALA A 162 32.39 7.67 21.99
N MET A 163 31.25 7.36 22.63
CA MET A 163 31.03 7.65 24.04
C MET A 163 31.93 6.80 24.94
N GLN A 164 32.13 5.52 24.64
CA GLN A 164 33.03 4.64 25.39
C GLN A 164 34.48 5.07 25.23
N GLU A 165 34.93 5.41 24.02
CA GLU A 165 36.28 5.95 23.75
C GLU A 165 36.49 7.29 24.46
N GLY A 166 35.48 8.17 24.44
CA GLY A 166 35.49 9.42 25.20
C GLY A 166 35.65 9.18 26.70
N LYS A 167 34.96 8.18 27.26
CA LYS A 167 35.10 7.78 28.68
C LYS A 167 36.49 7.19 28.97
N GLN A 168 37.07 6.41 28.06
CA GLN A 168 38.42 5.84 28.24
C GLN A 168 39.52 6.90 28.13
N ASN A 169 39.37 7.86 27.22
CA ASN A 169 40.32 8.97 27.03
C ASN A 169 40.20 10.05 28.11
N GLN A 170 39.09 10.11 28.84
CA GLN A 170 38.96 10.94 30.04
C GLN A 170 39.74 10.31 31.21
N GLN A 171 41.07 10.49 31.20
CA GLN A 171 41.88 10.28 32.40
C GLN A 171 41.59 11.39 33.42
N TYR A 172 40.67 11.12 34.36
CA TYR A 172 40.50 11.97 35.52
C TYR A 172 41.72 11.84 36.43
N LYS A 173 42.40 12.95 36.70
CA LYS A 173 43.54 12.97 37.63
C LYS A 173 43.12 12.81 39.09
N SER A 174 41.89 13.24 39.41
CA SER A 174 41.28 13.16 40.74
C SER A 174 39.76 12.92 40.63
N SER A 175 39.17 12.34 41.67
CA SER A 175 37.72 12.19 41.82
C SER A 175 36.98 13.53 41.75
N PHE A 176 37.57 14.63 42.25
CA PHE A 176 36.99 15.98 42.14
C PHE A 176 37.05 16.54 40.71
N ASP A 177 37.99 16.10 39.89
CA ASP A 177 38.03 16.48 38.47
C ASP A 177 36.79 15.94 37.74
N LYS A 178 36.43 14.68 38.01
CA LYS A 178 35.19 14.06 37.54
C LYS A 178 33.94 14.78 38.04
N VAL A 179 33.88 15.16 39.32
CA VAL A 179 32.76 15.93 39.87
C VAL A 179 32.64 17.29 39.19
N SER A 180 33.75 18.00 39.01
CA SER A 180 33.77 19.34 38.41
C SER A 180 33.31 19.35 36.94
N GLN A 181 33.56 18.28 36.19
CA GLN A 181 33.11 18.13 34.80
C GLN A 181 31.62 17.75 34.68
N ASN A 182 31.06 17.05 35.67
CA ASN A 182 29.65 16.59 35.64
C ASN A 182 28.66 17.60 36.25
N ILE A 183 29.14 18.65 36.92
CA ILE A 183 28.28 19.69 37.49
C ILE A 183 28.25 20.93 36.59
N ALA A 184 27.08 21.55 36.48
CA ALA A 184 26.92 22.85 35.82
C ALA A 184 27.63 23.93 36.65
N LEU A 185 28.90 24.19 36.33
CA LEU A 185 29.70 25.24 36.98
C LEU A 185 29.28 26.64 36.55
N LYS A 186 28.64 26.79 35.38
CA LYS A 186 28.16 28.10 34.91
C LYS A 186 26.82 28.46 35.52
N ALA A 187 26.67 29.72 35.92
CA ALA A 187 25.42 30.24 36.50
C ALA A 187 24.21 30.09 35.60
N SER A 188 24.39 30.17 34.28
CA SER A 188 23.32 30.07 33.28
C SER A 188 22.84 28.64 33.02
N GLU A 189 23.59 27.61 33.42
CA GLU A 189 23.32 26.21 33.07
C GLU A 189 22.55 25.46 34.18
N TYR A 190 22.39 26.06 35.37
CA TYR A 190 21.70 25.39 36.47
C TYR A 190 20.19 25.69 36.43
N PRO A 191 19.33 24.66 36.27
CA PRO A 191 17.88 24.85 36.13
C PRO A 191 17.18 25.15 37.47
N GLY A 192 17.89 25.06 38.61
CA GLY A 192 17.30 25.23 39.93
C GLY A 192 17.18 26.69 40.38
N ARG A 193 16.16 26.99 41.19
CA ARG A 193 15.89 28.33 41.74
C ARG A 193 16.78 28.72 42.92
N THR A 194 17.43 27.75 43.56
CA THR A 194 18.29 27.97 44.73
C THR A 194 19.70 28.39 44.34
N ASP A 195 20.30 29.31 45.10
CA ASP A 195 21.68 29.74 44.87
C ASP A 195 22.67 28.63 45.23
N VAL A 196 23.33 28.09 44.21
CA VAL A 196 24.37 27.05 44.33
C VAL A 196 25.79 27.61 44.23
N THR A 197 25.97 28.93 44.28
CA THR A 197 27.27 29.59 44.10
C THR A 197 28.29 29.13 45.14
N ARG A 198 27.91 29.09 46.43
CA ARG A 198 28.79 28.61 47.50
C ARG A 198 29.18 27.15 47.37
N MET A 199 28.25 26.31 46.88
CA MET A 199 28.52 24.89 46.64
C MET A 199 29.52 24.72 45.50
N ARG A 200 29.36 25.46 44.39
CA ARG A 200 30.30 25.46 43.28
C ARG A 200 31.69 25.91 43.70
N GLU A 201 31.76 26.99 44.47
CA GLU A 201 33.02 27.52 44.97
C GLU A 201 33.74 26.52 45.89
N ALA A 202 32.98 25.83 46.76
CA ALA A 202 33.53 24.76 47.59
C ALA A 202 34.12 23.58 46.78
N ILE A 203 33.44 23.17 45.70
CA ILE A 203 33.91 22.08 44.83
C ILE A 203 35.18 22.49 44.06
N VAL A 204 35.22 23.73 43.53
CA VAL A 204 36.41 24.27 42.85
C VAL A 204 37.60 24.37 43.80
N ASN A 205 37.37 24.82 45.03
CA ASN A 205 38.43 24.90 46.03
C ASN A 205 38.94 23.52 46.44
N LYS A 206 38.07 22.51 46.59
CA LYS A 206 38.52 21.14 46.85
C LYS A 206 39.30 20.50 45.73
N LYS A 207 38.95 20.79 44.47
CA LYS A 207 39.79 20.38 43.34
C LYS A 207 41.21 20.97 43.44
N LYS A 208 41.33 22.27 43.72
CA LYS A 208 42.65 22.94 43.87
C LYS A 208 43.45 22.41 45.06
N ASP A 209 42.79 22.15 46.19
CA ASP A 209 43.44 21.60 47.38
C ASP A 209 44.08 20.23 47.12
N GLU A 210 43.40 19.36 46.34
CA GLU A 210 43.91 18.05 45.95
C GLU A 210 45.02 18.12 44.91
N GLU A 211 44.97 19.07 43.98
CA GLU A 211 46.06 19.31 43.01
C GLU A 211 47.37 19.77 43.68
N HIS A 212 47.30 20.39 44.86
CA HIS A 212 48.47 20.81 45.63
C HIS A 212 49.06 19.73 46.56
N HIS A 213 48.35 18.63 46.79
CA HIS A 213 48.80 17.53 47.66
C HIS A 213 49.42 16.34 46.89
N ASN A 214 49.30 16.32 45.56
CA ASN A 214 49.98 15.38 44.66
C ASN A 214 51.19 16.04 44.00
#